data_AF-A0A6L9IZ05-F1
#
_entry.id   AF-A0A6L9IZ05-F1
#
_cell.length_a   1.000
_cell.length_b   1.000
_cell.length_c   1.000
_cell.angle_alpha   90.00
_cell.angle_beta   90.00
_cell.angle_gamma   90.00
#
_symmetry.space_group_name_H-M   'P 1'
#
loop_
_entity.id
_entity.type
_entity.pdbx_description
1 polymer ?
#
loop_
_entity_poly.entity_id
_entity_poly.type
_entity_poly.pdbx_seq_one_letter_code
_entity_poly.pdbx_strand_id
1 'polypeptide(L)'
;MRHRIPIALTLLLVASLLAALAPLPAAPLPAHAQSGADGWTLYDLNLRAGPGTDFASLGTLPAAAELVFEARDAGTTWLLGHTLDGTRRGWVHGLYLGYRDGFYAGDLPVSSEVIAAPPADDPAPVDPAPAPPDPVTPGDLGGTTQYNLNLRAGPVSTYGVIETLPPGSSLVIEARTADSAWLLVHTADDALRGWVSALYVDVPPDAMLADLPVSDEVIGVRFTEGDNDPVAPENAELVAFLEDVPVLPAISPRARAIYIGSGNNPNRFTTVGDCNTTAPAFLVPFSTGYYDLGPYAYLQSTIDFFGDSFGRSSQAAHVGFNTMMVLDSGWANPQWCEPGESVLWCEYRLSEASVAIIMFGVNDVLHLTPDTYENSLREIVEWSIDHGTIPVLSTFSWADGAPYLNKALQLNVITVEVARAYDVPLINFWLAAQELPNNGMMDDTHLSYGSPPGSALFDGQEATSGFTLRNLLVLQTLDLLRIHALN
;
A
#
# COMPACT_ATOMS: atom_id res chain seq x y z
N MET A 1 19.33 -14.17 83.20
CA MET A 1 18.56 -13.02 82.67
C MET A 1 18.76 -12.98 81.17
N ARG A 2 17.69 -13.22 80.39
CA ARG A 2 17.49 -12.67 79.05
C ARG A 2 16.03 -12.92 78.71
N HIS A 3 15.28 -11.83 78.68
CA HIS A 3 13.85 -11.79 78.42
C HIS A 3 13.55 -12.26 76.99
N ARG A 4 12.46 -13.03 76.88
CA ARG A 4 11.71 -13.22 75.65
C ARG A 4 11.06 -11.89 75.28
N ILE A 5 11.24 -11.45 74.03
CA ILE A 5 10.40 -10.44 73.37
C ILE A 5 9.76 -11.13 72.16
N PRO A 6 8.45 -10.94 71.91
CA PRO A 6 7.66 -11.79 71.03
C PRO A 6 7.72 -11.37 69.56
N ILE A 7 7.43 -12.35 68.72
CA ILE A 7 7.23 -12.28 67.27
C ILE A 7 6.02 -11.38 67.00
N ALA A 8 6.25 -10.10 66.67
CA ALA A 8 5.22 -9.19 66.20
C ALA A 8 5.84 -7.99 65.46
N LEU A 9 6.65 -8.24 64.42
CA LEU A 9 6.96 -7.20 63.42
C LEU A 9 7.58 -7.80 62.14
N THR A 10 6.87 -8.72 61.48
CA THR A 10 7.24 -9.16 60.12
C THR A 10 6.03 -9.74 59.40
N LEU A 11 4.90 -9.02 59.46
CA LEU A 11 3.64 -9.41 58.79
C LEU A 11 2.90 -8.21 58.21
N LEU A 12 3.64 -7.14 57.85
CA LEU A 12 3.08 -5.90 57.32
C LEU A 12 3.77 -5.41 56.04
N LEU A 13 4.44 -6.31 55.31
CA LEU A 13 5.02 -6.00 53.99
C LEU A 13 4.79 -7.06 52.92
N VAL A 14 3.91 -8.04 53.17
CA VAL A 14 3.54 -9.09 52.19
C VAL A 14 2.01 -9.13 51.92
N ALA A 15 1.24 -8.20 52.48
CA ALA A 15 -0.23 -8.14 52.32
C ALA A 15 -0.73 -6.95 51.48
N SER A 16 0.13 -6.28 50.71
CA SER A 16 -0.22 -5.09 49.92
C SER A 16 -0.02 -5.22 48.42
N LEU A 17 0.33 -6.40 47.90
CA LEU A 17 0.54 -6.61 46.47
C LEU A 17 -0.22 -7.84 45.92
N LEU A 18 -1.42 -8.07 46.45
CA LEU A 18 -2.33 -9.12 45.98
C LEU A 18 -3.79 -8.67 46.15
N ALA A 19 -4.16 -7.55 45.53
CA ALA A 19 -5.56 -7.15 45.33
C ALA A 19 -5.66 -6.04 44.28
N ALA A 20 -5.39 -6.34 43.01
CA ALA A 20 -5.93 -5.62 41.84
C ALA A 20 -5.53 -6.29 40.52
N LEU A 21 -5.79 -7.59 40.36
CA LEU A 21 -6.05 -8.16 39.02
C LEU A 21 -7.49 -8.66 39.02
N ALA A 22 -8.43 -7.71 38.98
CA ALA A 22 -9.69 -7.99 38.34
C ALA A 22 -9.40 -7.93 36.83
N PRO A 23 -9.81 -8.90 36.02
CA PRO A 23 -9.84 -8.69 34.58
C PRO A 23 -10.71 -7.45 34.37
N LEU A 24 -10.12 -6.40 33.81
CA LEU A 24 -10.91 -5.33 33.24
C LEU A 24 -11.88 -6.02 32.29
N PRO A 25 -13.21 -5.82 32.41
CA PRO A 25 -14.09 -6.27 31.35
C PRO A 25 -13.55 -5.59 30.10
N ALA A 26 -13.16 -6.38 29.09
CA ALA A 26 -12.96 -5.84 27.76
C ALA A 26 -14.19 -4.98 27.50
N ALA A 27 -13.98 -3.67 27.31
CA ALA A 27 -15.07 -2.83 26.86
C ALA A 27 -15.60 -3.53 25.61
N PRO A 28 -16.87 -3.98 25.59
CA PRO A 28 -17.39 -4.56 24.38
C PRO A 28 -17.16 -3.51 23.29
N LEU A 29 -16.50 -3.89 22.20
CA LEU A 29 -16.58 -3.09 20.98
C LEU A 29 -18.07 -2.80 20.79
N PRO A 30 -18.48 -1.53 20.60
CA PRO A 30 -19.88 -1.21 20.46
C PRO A 30 -20.43 -2.13 19.37
N ALA A 31 -21.44 -2.92 19.74
CA ALA A 31 -22.16 -3.71 18.77
C ALA A 31 -22.89 -2.72 17.85
N HIS A 32 -22.26 -2.34 16.75
CA HIS A 32 -22.81 -1.44 15.73
C HIS A 32 -24.04 -2.03 15.04
N ALA A 33 -24.39 -3.30 15.32
CA ALA A 33 -25.57 -3.99 14.81
C ALA A 33 -26.92 -3.35 15.23
N GLN A 34 -26.92 -2.37 16.15
CA GLN A 34 -28.13 -1.63 16.56
C GLN A 34 -28.06 -0.11 16.36
N SER A 35 -26.98 0.45 15.80
CA SER A 35 -26.94 1.88 15.49
C SER A 35 -27.65 2.17 14.16
N GLY A 36 -28.27 3.34 14.06
CA GLY A 36 -28.92 3.81 12.83
C GLY A 36 -27.93 4.24 11.73
N ALA A 37 -26.64 3.95 11.92
CA ALA A 37 -25.56 4.33 11.03
C ALA A 37 -25.45 3.36 9.83
N ASP A 38 -24.99 3.91 8.71
CA ASP A 38 -24.70 3.17 7.49
C ASP A 38 -23.23 2.71 7.44
N GLY A 39 -22.34 3.39 8.18
CA GLY A 39 -20.94 3.02 8.31
C GLY A 39 -20.23 3.80 9.42
N TRP A 40 -18.91 3.65 9.50
CA TRP A 40 -18.07 4.33 10.49
C TRP A 40 -16.67 4.59 9.94
N THR A 41 -15.97 5.56 10.52
CA THR A 41 -14.56 5.82 10.19
C THR A 41 -13.64 4.75 10.79
N LEU A 42 -12.67 4.28 10.03
CA LEU A 42 -11.66 3.31 10.51
C LEU A 42 -10.51 4.00 11.26
N TYR A 43 -10.26 5.28 10.94
CA TYR A 43 -9.21 6.13 11.51
C TYR A 43 -9.73 7.57 11.67
N ASP A 44 -8.90 8.46 12.22
CA ASP A 44 -9.18 9.89 12.18
C ASP A 44 -9.24 10.36 10.71
N LEU A 45 -10.39 10.92 10.31
CA LEU A 45 -10.72 11.17 8.91
C LEU A 45 -11.20 12.60 8.69
N ASN A 46 -10.63 13.28 7.71
CA ASN A 46 -11.03 14.64 7.36
C ASN A 46 -12.43 14.67 6.73
N LEU A 47 -13.26 15.57 7.24
CA LEU A 47 -14.58 15.90 6.71
C LEU A 47 -14.43 17.13 5.81
N ARG A 48 -14.92 17.07 4.57
CA ARG A 48 -14.67 18.12 3.57
C ARG A 48 -15.93 18.74 3.00
N ALA A 49 -15.77 19.96 2.49
CA ALA A 49 -16.85 20.71 1.86
C ALA A 49 -17.32 20.07 0.54
N GLY A 50 -16.48 19.32 -0.18
CA GLY A 50 -16.81 18.67 -1.46
C GLY A 50 -16.06 17.34 -1.66
N PRO A 51 -16.38 16.58 -2.72
CA PRO A 51 -15.82 15.25 -3.01
C PRO A 51 -14.41 15.33 -3.60
N GLY A 52 -13.45 15.70 -2.76
CA GLY A 52 -12.05 15.87 -3.18
C GLY A 52 -11.20 16.54 -2.11
N THR A 53 -9.88 16.39 -2.19
CA THR A 53 -8.94 16.99 -1.23
C THR A 53 -8.67 18.47 -1.45
N ASP A 54 -9.08 19.00 -2.60
CA ASP A 54 -9.10 20.41 -3.00
C ASP A 54 -10.21 21.22 -2.30
N PHE A 55 -11.25 20.57 -1.79
CA PHE A 55 -12.30 21.22 -1.01
C PHE A 55 -11.90 21.47 0.44
N ALA A 56 -12.34 22.61 0.97
CA ALA A 56 -12.06 23.05 2.33
C ALA A 56 -12.35 21.95 3.36
N SER A 57 -11.42 21.77 4.31
CA SER A 57 -11.64 20.89 5.46
C SER A 57 -12.63 21.55 6.41
N LEU A 58 -13.71 20.84 6.72
CA LEU A 58 -14.72 21.21 7.71
C LEU A 58 -14.35 20.69 9.12
N GLY A 59 -13.22 20.00 9.24
CA GLY A 59 -12.69 19.42 10.48
C GLY A 59 -12.34 17.94 10.32
N THR A 60 -12.02 17.28 11.42
CA THR A 60 -11.62 15.86 11.46
C THR A 60 -12.60 15.07 12.32
N LEU A 61 -13.10 13.96 11.79
CA LEU A 61 -13.86 12.96 12.52
C LEU A 61 -12.88 12.01 13.21
N PRO A 62 -13.08 11.65 14.49
CA PRO A 62 -12.24 10.65 15.14
C PRO A 62 -12.49 9.26 14.55
N ALA A 63 -11.59 8.31 14.78
CA ALA A 63 -11.82 6.90 14.50
C ALA A 63 -13.10 6.37 15.18
N ALA A 64 -13.77 5.40 14.54
CA ALA A 64 -15.06 4.82 14.92
C ALA A 64 -16.22 5.84 15.00
N ALA A 65 -16.11 7.01 14.36
CA ALA A 65 -17.22 7.94 14.23
C ALA A 65 -18.29 7.33 13.33
N GLU A 66 -19.51 7.20 13.86
CA GLU A 66 -20.64 6.63 13.15
C GLU A 66 -21.27 7.64 12.17
N LEU A 67 -21.55 7.17 10.95
CA LEU A 67 -21.96 7.99 9.81
C LEU A 67 -23.23 7.46 9.16
N VAL A 68 -24.08 8.38 8.72
CA VAL A 68 -25.23 8.15 7.84
C VAL A 68 -24.88 8.75 6.48
N PHE A 69 -24.97 7.96 5.41
CA PHE A 69 -24.57 8.38 4.07
C PHE A 69 -25.78 8.79 3.24
N GLU A 70 -25.64 9.90 2.52
CA GLU A 70 -26.72 10.53 1.77
C GLU A 70 -26.51 10.43 0.26
N ALA A 71 -25.26 10.54 -0.18
CA ALA A 71 -24.89 10.56 -1.60
C ALA A 71 -23.44 10.12 -1.80
N ARG A 72 -23.06 9.92 -3.07
CA ARG A 72 -21.68 9.65 -3.48
C ARG A 72 -21.25 10.54 -4.64
N ASP A 73 -19.96 10.61 -4.89
CA ASP A 73 -19.45 11.14 -6.15
C ASP A 73 -19.65 10.13 -7.29
N ALA A 74 -19.35 10.54 -8.52
CA ALA A 74 -19.52 9.70 -9.70
C ALA A 74 -18.68 8.40 -9.62
N GLY A 75 -17.49 8.47 -9.02
CA GLY A 75 -16.56 7.35 -8.87
C GLY A 75 -16.85 6.44 -7.67
N THR A 76 -17.73 6.82 -6.75
CA THR A 76 -17.94 6.14 -5.45
C THR A 76 -16.68 6.18 -4.57
N THR A 77 -15.80 7.13 -4.83
CA THR A 77 -14.55 7.37 -4.10
C THR A 77 -14.80 8.25 -2.87
N TRP A 78 -15.78 9.16 -2.95
CA TRP A 78 -16.18 10.05 -1.88
C TRP A 78 -17.66 9.88 -1.54
N LEU A 79 -17.97 9.85 -0.26
CA LEU A 79 -19.34 9.76 0.25
C LEU A 79 -19.71 11.03 1.00
N LEU A 80 -20.87 11.58 0.68
CA LEU A 80 -21.48 12.68 1.40
C LEU A 80 -22.35 12.09 2.51
N GLY A 81 -22.15 12.54 3.73
CA GLY A 81 -22.94 12.08 4.87
C GLY A 81 -22.79 12.98 6.07
N HIS A 82 -23.36 12.55 7.19
CA HIS A 82 -23.25 13.23 8.47
C HIS A 82 -22.98 12.24 9.61
N THR A 83 -22.41 12.76 10.70
CA THR A 83 -22.29 12.02 11.96
C THR A 83 -23.67 11.64 12.48
N LEU A 84 -23.81 10.49 13.15
CA LEU A 84 -25.12 9.98 13.61
C LEU A 84 -25.90 10.98 14.49
N ASP A 85 -25.20 11.87 15.19
CA ASP A 85 -25.79 12.96 15.99
C ASP A 85 -26.24 14.20 15.18
N GLY A 86 -26.00 14.20 13.87
CA GLY A 86 -26.33 15.27 12.92
C GLY A 86 -25.46 16.53 13.04
N THR A 87 -24.42 16.52 13.88
CA THR A 87 -23.66 17.74 14.20
C THR A 87 -22.66 18.13 13.12
N ARG A 88 -22.18 17.17 12.33
CA ARG A 88 -21.18 17.40 11.29
C ARG A 88 -21.61 16.70 10.00
N ARG A 89 -21.68 17.46 8.91
CA ARG A 89 -22.02 16.96 7.56
C ARG A 89 -20.94 17.36 6.58
N GLY A 90 -20.59 16.47 5.67
CA GLY A 90 -19.52 16.68 4.70
C GLY A 90 -19.12 15.43 3.96
N TRP A 91 -18.13 15.59 3.10
CA TRP A 91 -17.58 14.54 2.28
C TRP A 91 -16.44 13.84 2.98
N VAL A 92 -16.45 12.52 2.93
CA VAL A 92 -15.43 11.63 3.49
C VAL A 92 -15.01 10.61 2.44
N HIS A 93 -13.75 10.18 2.48
CA HIS A 93 -13.19 9.27 1.47
C HIS A 93 -13.53 7.81 1.78
N GLY A 94 -14.07 7.10 0.78
CA GLY A 94 -14.63 5.74 0.89
C GLY A 94 -13.66 4.67 1.36
N LEU A 95 -12.36 4.84 1.06
CA LEU A 95 -11.29 3.91 1.45
C LEU A 95 -11.11 3.80 2.97
N TYR A 96 -11.48 4.82 3.74
CA TYR A 96 -11.23 4.89 5.18
C TYR A 96 -12.49 4.62 6.01
N LEU A 97 -13.48 3.97 5.41
CA LEU A 97 -14.78 3.69 6.01
C LEU A 97 -15.02 2.18 6.14
N GLY A 98 -15.59 1.78 7.27
CA GLY A 98 -16.31 0.52 7.42
C GLY A 98 -17.80 0.72 7.15
N TYR A 99 -18.48 -0.31 6.65
CA TYR A 99 -19.90 -0.26 6.29
C TYR A 99 -20.69 -1.27 7.10
N ARG A 100 -21.96 -0.95 7.38
CA ARG A 100 -22.91 -1.92 7.93
C ARG A 100 -23.16 -3.03 6.91
N ASP A 101 -23.34 -4.25 7.40
CA ASP A 101 -23.72 -5.39 6.56
C ASP A 101 -24.93 -5.06 5.66
N GLY A 102 -24.78 -5.34 4.36
CA GLY A 102 -25.80 -5.09 3.34
C GLY A 102 -25.94 -3.64 2.88
N PHE A 103 -25.10 -2.72 3.37
CA PHE A 103 -25.01 -1.37 2.83
C PHE A 103 -24.07 -1.33 1.61
N TYR A 104 -24.55 -0.79 0.49
CA TYR A 104 -23.76 -0.64 -0.73
C TYR A 104 -23.66 0.85 -1.10
N ALA A 105 -22.46 1.42 -0.98
CA ALA A 105 -22.24 2.83 -1.29
C ALA A 105 -22.59 3.20 -2.74
N GLY A 106 -22.47 2.25 -3.68
CA GLY A 106 -22.82 2.44 -5.09
C GLY A 106 -24.30 2.76 -5.35
N ASP A 107 -25.19 2.33 -4.44
CA ASP A 107 -26.64 2.56 -4.53
C ASP A 107 -27.05 3.97 -4.09
N LEU A 108 -26.14 4.71 -3.46
CA LEU A 108 -26.37 6.11 -3.12
C LEU A 108 -26.50 6.97 -4.39
N PRO A 109 -27.34 8.01 -4.35
CA PRO A 109 -27.45 8.95 -5.46
C PRO A 109 -26.13 9.69 -5.69
N VAL A 110 -25.85 10.02 -6.95
CA VAL A 110 -24.69 10.85 -7.30
C VAL A 110 -24.96 12.31 -6.96
N SER A 111 -24.01 12.95 -6.28
CA SER A 111 -24.03 14.37 -5.92
C SER A 111 -22.67 15.02 -6.20
N SER A 112 -22.70 16.31 -6.47
CA SER A 112 -21.52 17.18 -6.56
C SER A 112 -21.67 18.39 -5.62
N GLU A 113 -22.47 18.23 -4.57
CA GLU A 113 -22.78 19.30 -3.60
C GLU A 113 -21.50 19.80 -2.92
N VAL A 114 -21.36 21.13 -2.83
CA VAL A 114 -20.32 21.77 -2.03
C VAL A 114 -20.97 22.40 -0.80
N ILE A 115 -20.65 21.89 0.40
CA ILE A 115 -21.15 22.40 1.66
C ILE A 115 -20.46 23.74 1.97
N ALA A 116 -21.27 24.76 2.26
CA ALA A 116 -20.77 26.06 2.66
C ALA A 116 -19.93 25.96 3.95
N ALA A 117 -18.65 26.30 3.86
CA ALA A 117 -17.80 26.48 5.03
C ALA A 117 -18.27 27.73 5.82
N PRO A 118 -18.16 27.76 7.17
CA PRO A 118 -18.40 28.97 7.94
C PRO A 118 -17.48 30.11 7.44
N PRO A 119 -17.96 31.37 7.39
CA PRO A 119 -17.15 32.48 6.92
C PRO A 119 -15.94 32.68 7.82
N ALA A 120 -14.75 32.75 7.21
CA ALA A 120 -13.57 33.28 7.88
C ALA A 120 -13.75 34.81 8.05
N ASP A 121 -13.33 35.36 9.19
CA ASP A 121 -13.43 36.79 9.50
C ASP A 121 -12.78 37.66 8.40
N ASP A 122 -13.57 38.56 7.81
CA ASP A 122 -13.20 39.52 6.76
C ASP A 122 -12.25 40.64 7.27
N PRO A 123 -11.38 41.19 6.39
CA PRO A 123 -11.04 42.60 6.39
C PRO A 123 -11.65 43.36 5.20
N ALA A 124 -12.52 44.33 5.51
CA ALA A 124 -12.87 45.61 4.87
C ALA A 124 -13.06 45.77 3.31
N PRO A 125 -13.97 46.66 2.85
CA PRO A 125 -14.61 46.58 1.53
C PRO A 125 -13.78 47.12 0.35
N VAL A 126 -13.98 46.51 -0.82
CA VAL A 126 -13.27 46.75 -2.09
C VAL A 126 -14.00 47.80 -2.96
N ASP A 127 -13.26 48.75 -3.52
CA ASP A 127 -13.67 49.62 -4.64
C ASP A 127 -13.63 48.83 -5.98
N PRO A 128 -14.36 49.21 -7.04
CA PRO A 128 -14.61 48.32 -8.17
C PRO A 128 -13.36 48.05 -9.03
N ALA A 129 -13.26 46.79 -9.46
CA ALA A 129 -12.10 46.16 -10.09
C ALA A 129 -11.47 46.92 -11.27
N PRO A 130 -10.12 46.99 -11.37
CA PRO A 130 -9.45 47.24 -12.62
C PRO A 130 -9.41 45.97 -13.49
N ALA A 131 -9.39 46.16 -14.80
CA ALA A 131 -9.33 45.10 -15.81
C ALA A 131 -8.13 44.16 -15.59
N PRO A 132 -8.25 42.87 -15.96
CA PRO A 132 -7.20 41.88 -15.69
C PRO A 132 -5.89 42.29 -16.42
N PRO A 133 -4.73 42.21 -15.74
CA PRO A 133 -3.45 42.38 -16.41
C PRO A 133 -3.11 41.14 -17.24
N ASP A 134 -2.28 41.35 -18.27
CA ASP A 134 -1.80 40.33 -19.19
C ASP A 134 -1.11 39.16 -18.47
N PRO A 135 -1.14 37.93 -19.02
CA PRO A 135 -0.56 36.75 -18.39
C PRO A 135 0.95 36.91 -18.20
N VAL A 136 1.42 36.66 -16.98
CA VAL A 136 2.85 36.57 -16.65
C VAL A 136 3.46 35.36 -17.32
N THR A 137 4.61 35.57 -17.97
CA THR A 137 5.43 34.51 -18.58
C THR A 137 5.93 33.54 -17.50
N PRO A 138 5.84 32.20 -17.69
CA PRO A 138 6.38 31.24 -16.72
C PRO A 138 7.89 31.43 -16.52
N GLY A 139 8.34 31.64 -15.29
CA GLY A 139 9.76 31.59 -14.92
C GLY A 139 10.35 32.72 -14.06
N ASP A 140 9.62 33.80 -13.75
CA ASP A 140 10.19 34.97 -13.04
C ASP A 140 9.86 35.04 -11.54
N LEU A 141 9.15 34.04 -10.98
CA LEU A 141 8.72 34.09 -9.59
C LEU A 141 9.80 33.53 -8.64
N GLY A 142 10.48 34.41 -7.91
CA GLY A 142 11.46 34.02 -6.90
C GLY A 142 10.83 33.55 -5.58
N GLY A 143 11.50 32.64 -4.88
CA GLY A 143 11.15 32.20 -3.52
C GLY A 143 12.39 31.93 -2.66
N THR A 144 12.22 31.88 -1.34
CA THR A 144 13.32 31.51 -0.42
C THR A 144 12.88 30.48 0.61
N THR A 145 13.74 29.52 0.93
CA THR A 145 13.42 28.48 1.93
C THR A 145 13.41 29.06 3.35
N GLN A 146 12.39 28.77 4.15
CA GLN A 146 12.33 29.24 5.55
C GLN A 146 13.06 28.32 6.53
N TYR A 147 13.21 27.03 6.19
CA TYR A 147 13.83 25.98 7.00
C TYR A 147 14.66 25.03 6.12
N ASN A 148 15.29 24.02 6.73
CA ASN A 148 15.82 22.87 5.96
C ASN A 148 14.64 22.22 5.22
N LEU A 149 14.68 22.24 3.89
CA LEU A 149 13.56 21.87 3.05
C LEU A 149 14.01 20.82 2.03
N ASN A 150 13.34 19.67 2.04
CA ASN A 150 13.62 18.60 1.08
C ASN A 150 13.13 19.01 -0.32
N LEU A 151 14.06 19.02 -1.27
CA LEU A 151 13.81 19.08 -2.71
C LEU A 151 13.57 17.65 -3.21
N ARG A 152 12.44 17.40 -3.87
CA ARG A 152 11.96 16.05 -4.17
C ARG A 152 11.74 15.81 -5.66
N ALA A 153 11.72 14.55 -6.04
CA ALA A 153 11.42 14.13 -7.39
C ALA A 153 9.96 14.37 -7.79
N GLY A 154 9.02 14.49 -6.86
CA GLY A 154 7.61 14.70 -7.21
C GLY A 154 6.83 15.41 -6.11
N PRO A 155 5.61 15.86 -6.40
CA PRO A 155 4.87 16.76 -5.54
C PRO A 155 4.06 16.07 -4.44
N VAL A 156 4.69 15.16 -3.70
CA VAL A 156 4.16 14.55 -2.46
C VAL A 156 5.34 14.14 -1.57
N SER A 157 5.15 14.09 -0.26
CA SER A 157 6.19 13.72 0.71
C SER A 157 6.72 12.28 0.55
N THR A 158 6.04 11.44 -0.23
CA THR A 158 6.42 10.07 -0.57
C THR A 158 7.41 9.98 -1.73
N TYR A 159 7.56 11.03 -2.55
CA TYR A 159 8.58 11.06 -3.62
C TYR A 159 9.99 11.24 -3.05
N GLY A 160 10.96 10.59 -3.70
CA GLY A 160 12.37 10.59 -3.29
C GLY A 160 12.94 11.99 -3.12
N VAL A 161 13.78 12.18 -2.09
CA VAL A 161 14.49 13.44 -1.84
C VAL A 161 15.70 13.49 -2.76
N ILE A 162 15.74 14.49 -3.64
CA ILE A 162 16.88 14.83 -4.50
C ILE A 162 17.98 15.44 -3.63
N GLU A 163 17.63 16.40 -2.77
CA GLU A 163 18.55 17.09 -1.87
C GLU A 163 17.80 17.75 -0.70
N THR A 164 18.49 18.08 0.39
CA THR A 164 17.95 18.95 1.46
C THR A 164 18.54 20.36 1.35
N LEU A 165 17.70 21.33 1.01
CA LEU A 165 18.11 22.72 0.87
C LEU A 165 18.17 23.42 2.24
N PRO A 166 19.27 24.12 2.57
CA PRO A 166 19.37 24.86 3.83
C PRO A 166 18.42 26.07 3.87
N PRO A 167 18.12 26.65 5.05
CA PRO A 167 17.30 27.86 5.17
C PRO A 167 17.96 29.04 4.45
N GLY A 168 17.16 29.87 3.79
CA GLY A 168 17.61 31.04 3.02
C GLY A 168 18.14 30.70 1.63
N SER A 169 17.90 29.48 1.14
CA SER A 169 18.24 29.09 -0.23
C SER A 169 17.32 29.80 -1.21
N SER A 170 17.91 30.45 -2.24
CA SER A 170 17.14 31.12 -3.30
C SER A 170 16.63 30.13 -4.33
N LEU A 171 15.32 30.22 -4.60
CA LEU A 171 14.58 29.38 -5.53
C LEU A 171 13.95 30.24 -6.63
N VAL A 172 13.81 29.65 -7.81
CA VAL A 172 12.95 30.15 -8.88
C VAL A 172 11.81 29.16 -9.03
N ILE A 173 10.58 29.66 -8.99
CA ILE A 173 9.35 28.88 -9.01
C ILE A 173 8.80 28.84 -10.44
N GLU A 174 8.66 27.63 -10.96
CA GLU A 174 8.30 27.39 -12.35
C GLU A 174 6.84 26.99 -12.52
N ALA A 175 6.37 26.11 -11.65
CA ALA A 175 5.05 25.52 -11.70
C ALA A 175 4.61 25.09 -10.30
N ARG A 176 3.37 24.62 -10.20
CA ARG A 176 2.79 24.13 -8.94
C ARG A 176 1.92 22.91 -9.17
N THR A 177 1.58 22.20 -8.12
CA THR A 177 0.46 21.25 -8.21
C THR A 177 -0.87 21.97 -8.36
N ALA A 178 -1.88 21.23 -8.83
CA ALA A 178 -3.24 21.75 -8.99
C ALA A 178 -3.80 22.34 -7.68
N ASP A 179 -3.44 21.74 -6.55
CA ASP A 179 -3.77 22.18 -5.19
C ASP A 179 -2.82 23.24 -4.60
N SER A 180 -1.78 23.64 -5.33
CA SER A 180 -0.70 24.56 -4.92
C SER A 180 0.07 24.13 -3.66
N ALA A 181 -0.07 22.87 -3.22
CA ALA A 181 0.61 22.37 -2.03
C ALA A 181 2.12 22.19 -2.27
N TRP A 182 2.52 22.01 -3.52
CA TRP A 182 3.90 21.83 -3.94
C TRP A 182 4.25 22.79 -5.06
N LEU A 183 5.49 23.28 -5.02
CA LEU A 183 6.08 24.15 -6.02
C LEU A 183 7.20 23.38 -6.73
N LEU A 184 7.15 23.38 -8.04
CA LEU A 184 8.26 22.95 -8.87
C LEU A 184 9.23 24.11 -9.00
N VAL A 185 10.46 23.89 -8.54
CA VAL A 185 11.46 24.94 -8.40
C VAL A 185 12.81 24.47 -8.93
N HIS A 186 13.65 25.43 -9.30
CA HIS A 186 15.11 25.23 -9.39
C HIS A 186 15.87 26.18 -8.47
N THR A 187 17.08 25.80 -8.07
CA THR A 187 18.01 26.68 -7.36
C THR A 187 18.49 27.79 -8.29
N ALA A 188 18.78 28.99 -7.76
CA ALA A 188 19.15 30.15 -8.58
C ALA A 188 20.39 29.98 -9.48
N ASP A 189 21.19 28.91 -9.27
CA ASP A 189 22.33 28.51 -10.10
C ASP A 189 21.99 27.40 -11.12
N ASP A 190 20.71 27.05 -11.27
CA ASP A 190 20.16 25.96 -12.08
C ASP A 190 20.72 24.56 -11.75
N ALA A 191 21.43 24.40 -10.63
CA ALA A 191 22.12 23.16 -10.31
C ALA A 191 21.17 22.04 -9.88
N LEU A 192 20.06 22.38 -9.22
CA LEU A 192 19.07 21.44 -8.70
C LEU A 192 17.67 21.91 -9.10
N ARG A 193 16.84 20.99 -9.58
CA ARG A 193 15.43 21.20 -9.90
C ARG A 193 14.60 20.11 -9.24
N GLY A 194 13.41 20.43 -8.76
CA GLY A 194 12.59 19.48 -8.03
C GLY A 194 11.40 20.13 -7.34
N TRP A 195 10.64 19.32 -6.63
CA TRP A 195 9.46 19.74 -5.90
C TRP A 195 9.78 20.05 -4.45
N VAL A 196 9.31 21.21 -3.99
CA VAL A 196 9.36 21.61 -2.59
C VAL A 196 7.94 21.89 -2.09
N SER A 197 7.71 21.68 -0.79
CA SER A 197 6.42 22.03 -0.20
C SER A 197 6.26 23.55 -0.18
N ALA A 198 5.15 24.05 -0.75
CA ALA A 198 4.83 25.47 -0.82
C ALA A 198 4.74 26.12 0.56
N LEU A 199 4.37 25.33 1.58
CA LEU A 199 4.24 25.77 2.98
C LEU A 199 5.54 26.31 3.57
N TYR A 200 6.69 25.93 3.02
CA TYR A 200 8.01 26.25 3.57
C TYR A 200 8.84 27.18 2.67
N VAL A 201 8.21 27.76 1.65
CA VAL A 201 8.83 28.72 0.73
C VAL A 201 8.20 30.09 0.95
N ASP A 202 9.02 31.08 1.26
CA ASP A 202 8.62 32.48 1.31
C ASP A 202 8.62 33.06 -0.10
N VAL A 203 7.50 33.64 -0.52
CA VAL A 203 7.31 34.25 -1.85
C VAL A 203 6.94 35.72 -1.72
N PRO A 204 7.21 36.57 -2.73
CA PRO A 204 6.84 37.97 -2.71
C PRO A 204 5.36 38.19 -2.37
N PRO A 205 5.00 39.21 -1.59
CA PRO A 205 3.63 39.42 -1.10
C PRO A 205 2.60 39.75 -2.21
N ASP A 206 3.08 40.12 -3.39
CA ASP A 206 2.30 40.35 -4.61
C ASP A 206 2.26 39.12 -5.54
N ALA A 207 2.93 38.02 -5.17
CA ALA A 207 2.95 36.78 -5.94
C ALA A 207 1.63 36.01 -5.83
N MET A 208 0.98 35.77 -6.97
CA MET A 208 -0.16 34.88 -7.06
C MET A 208 0.31 33.50 -7.53
N LEU A 209 0.53 32.56 -6.59
CA LEU A 209 0.88 31.17 -6.93
C LEU A 209 -0.16 30.54 -7.86
N ALA A 210 -1.42 30.97 -7.79
CA ALA A 210 -2.50 30.52 -8.66
C ALA A 210 -2.21 30.73 -10.16
N ASP A 211 -1.42 31.76 -10.50
CA ASP A 211 -1.07 32.12 -11.89
C ASP A 211 0.08 31.27 -12.44
N LEU A 212 0.76 30.51 -11.57
CA LEU A 212 1.76 29.53 -12.02
C LEU A 212 1.09 28.38 -12.78
N PRO A 213 1.74 27.85 -13.83
CA PRO A 213 1.24 26.68 -14.52
C PRO A 213 1.14 25.49 -13.57
N VAL A 214 0.12 24.66 -13.80
CA VAL A 214 -0.04 23.39 -13.09
C VAL A 214 0.85 22.35 -13.75
N SER A 215 1.61 21.62 -12.95
CA SER A 215 2.48 20.54 -13.36
C SER A 215 2.33 19.36 -12.39
N ASP A 216 2.48 18.15 -12.91
CA ASP A 216 2.61 16.88 -12.20
C ASP A 216 3.93 16.17 -12.55
N GLU A 217 4.85 16.92 -13.18
CA GLU A 217 6.14 16.44 -13.67
C GLU A 217 6.94 15.75 -12.57
N VAL A 218 7.58 14.61 -12.83
CA VAL A 218 8.48 13.95 -11.89
C VAL A 218 9.94 14.21 -12.29
N ILE A 219 10.72 14.80 -11.39
CA ILE A 219 12.08 15.30 -11.61
C ILE A 219 13.15 14.28 -11.20
N GLY A 220 13.98 13.90 -12.18
CA GLY A 220 15.11 12.97 -12.07
C GLY A 220 14.95 11.87 -13.14
N VAL A 221 15.75 11.78 -14.19
CA VAL A 221 17.16 12.15 -14.43
C VAL A 221 17.20 13.13 -15.60
N ARG A 222 18.36 13.65 -16.03
CA ARG A 222 18.53 14.07 -17.43
C ARG A 222 18.13 12.88 -18.30
N PHE A 223 16.90 12.87 -18.78
CA PHE A 223 16.50 12.05 -19.90
C PHE A 223 17.02 12.79 -21.13
N THR A 224 18.10 12.27 -21.71
CA THR A 224 18.19 12.38 -23.15
C THR A 224 16.90 11.82 -23.70
N GLU A 225 16.15 12.65 -24.42
CA GLU A 225 15.09 12.26 -25.33
C GLU A 225 15.54 10.99 -26.08
N GLY A 226 15.09 9.81 -25.62
CA GLY A 226 15.72 8.53 -25.95
C GLY A 226 15.02 7.28 -25.41
N ASP A 227 14.36 7.33 -24.24
CA ASP A 227 13.78 6.10 -23.64
C ASP A 227 12.36 5.73 -24.10
N ASN A 228 11.96 6.21 -25.27
CA ASN A 228 10.98 5.50 -26.09
C ASN A 228 11.76 4.66 -27.11
N ASP A 229 12.65 3.78 -26.65
CA ASP A 229 13.44 2.95 -27.55
C ASP A 229 12.67 1.66 -27.88
N PRO A 230 12.49 1.28 -29.15
CA PRO A 230 12.10 -0.09 -29.50
C PRO A 230 13.06 -1.06 -28.81
N VAL A 231 12.52 -2.13 -28.17
CA VAL A 231 13.24 -3.19 -27.43
C VAL A 231 14.77 -3.08 -27.53
N ALA A 232 15.37 -2.32 -26.61
CA ALA A 232 16.82 -2.19 -26.56
C ALA A 232 17.47 -3.59 -26.46
N PRO A 233 18.65 -3.84 -27.07
CA PRO A 233 19.28 -5.17 -27.08
C PRO A 233 19.45 -5.79 -25.68
N GLU A 234 19.64 -4.96 -24.66
CA GLU A 234 19.72 -5.38 -23.25
C GLU A 234 18.41 -5.98 -22.74
N ASN A 235 17.25 -5.46 -23.15
CA ASN A 235 15.95 -6.04 -22.79
C ASN A 235 15.75 -7.41 -23.42
N ALA A 236 16.29 -7.64 -24.63
CA ALA A 236 16.16 -8.93 -25.30
C ALA A 236 16.89 -10.05 -24.53
N GLU A 237 18.05 -9.77 -23.92
CA GLU A 237 18.76 -10.74 -23.09
C GLU A 237 18.01 -11.04 -21.78
N LEU A 238 17.47 -10.02 -21.12
CA LEU A 238 16.66 -10.19 -19.90
C LEU A 238 15.37 -10.97 -20.18
N VAL A 239 14.68 -10.65 -21.29
CA VAL A 239 13.50 -11.38 -21.76
C VAL A 239 13.84 -12.84 -22.04
N ALA A 240 14.88 -13.11 -22.82
CA ALA A 240 15.29 -14.47 -23.15
C ALA A 240 15.66 -15.29 -21.88
N PHE A 241 16.26 -14.64 -20.88
CA PHE A 241 16.53 -15.29 -19.59
C PHE A 241 15.23 -15.66 -18.87
N LEU A 242 14.25 -14.75 -18.81
CA LEU A 242 12.98 -14.98 -18.12
C LEU A 242 12.11 -16.03 -18.85
N GLU A 243 12.18 -16.09 -20.19
CA GLU A 243 11.49 -17.10 -21.01
C GLU A 243 12.02 -18.53 -20.77
N ASP A 244 13.28 -18.69 -20.37
CA ASP A 244 13.87 -19.99 -20.02
C ASP A 244 13.46 -20.49 -18.62
N VAL A 245 12.81 -19.63 -17.81
CA VAL A 245 12.36 -19.98 -16.46
C VAL A 245 10.94 -20.58 -16.52
N PRO A 246 10.71 -21.79 -16.00
CA PRO A 246 9.37 -22.38 -15.97
C PRO A 246 8.34 -21.53 -15.22
N VAL A 247 7.08 -21.54 -15.70
CA VAL A 247 5.95 -20.84 -15.05
C VAL A 247 5.71 -21.34 -13.63
N LEU A 248 5.65 -22.66 -13.44
CA LEU A 248 5.44 -23.30 -12.14
C LEU A 248 6.77 -23.84 -11.59
N PRO A 249 6.97 -23.78 -10.26
CA PRO A 249 8.21 -24.25 -9.65
C PRO A 249 8.31 -25.77 -9.64
N ALA A 250 9.55 -26.26 -9.71
CA ALA A 250 9.88 -27.59 -9.20
C ALA A 250 10.07 -27.51 -7.68
N ILE A 251 9.48 -28.43 -6.92
CA ILE A 251 9.65 -28.47 -5.46
C ILE A 251 10.91 -29.26 -5.13
N SER A 252 11.94 -28.55 -4.66
CA SER A 252 13.23 -29.14 -4.29
C SER A 252 13.16 -29.85 -2.93
N PRO A 253 14.08 -30.80 -2.63
CA PRO A 253 14.23 -31.33 -1.28
C PRO A 253 14.52 -30.25 -0.23
N ARG A 254 15.07 -29.11 -0.63
CA ARG A 254 15.34 -27.99 0.29
C ARG A 254 14.06 -27.33 0.78
N ALA A 255 13.06 -27.13 -0.08
CA ALA A 255 11.75 -26.61 0.35
C ALA A 255 11.18 -27.46 1.50
N ARG A 256 11.28 -28.79 1.40
CA ARG A 256 10.91 -29.70 2.48
C ARG A 256 11.79 -29.55 3.73
N ALA A 257 13.10 -29.37 3.56
CA ALA A 257 14.02 -29.19 4.69
C ALA A 257 13.78 -27.90 5.48
N ILE A 258 13.32 -26.83 4.83
CA ILE A 258 12.96 -25.56 5.47
C ILE A 258 11.79 -25.78 6.46
N TYR A 259 10.72 -26.45 6.01
CA TYR A 259 9.55 -26.69 6.86
C TYR A 259 9.79 -27.72 7.97
N ILE A 260 10.60 -28.77 7.73
CA ILE A 260 10.85 -29.83 8.75
C ILE A 260 11.59 -29.29 9.99
N GLY A 261 12.13 -28.06 9.96
CA GLY A 261 12.87 -27.44 11.05
C GLY A 261 12.08 -26.56 12.03
N SER A 262 10.79 -26.28 11.79
CA SER A 262 10.04 -25.23 12.50
C SER A 262 8.64 -25.70 12.88
N GLY A 263 8.20 -25.37 14.10
CA GLY A 263 6.88 -25.75 14.64
C GLY A 263 5.68 -25.06 13.96
N ASN A 264 5.81 -24.64 12.70
CA ASN A 264 4.77 -23.96 11.93
C ASN A 264 3.67 -24.95 11.52
N ASN A 265 2.49 -24.42 11.23
CA ASN A 265 1.34 -25.20 10.83
C ASN A 265 1.43 -25.58 9.33
N PRO A 266 1.46 -26.89 8.97
CA PRO A 266 1.53 -27.31 7.58
C PRO A 266 0.33 -26.83 6.75
N ASN A 267 -0.82 -26.66 7.39
CA ASN A 267 -2.07 -26.26 6.76
C ASN A 267 -2.22 -24.74 6.66
N ARG A 268 -1.14 -23.96 6.86
CA ARG A 268 -1.20 -22.51 6.78
C ARG A 268 -0.16 -21.96 5.83
N PHE A 269 -0.62 -21.09 4.93
CA PHE A 269 0.22 -20.13 4.23
C PHE A 269 -0.09 -18.71 4.71
N THR A 270 0.85 -17.80 4.45
CA THR A 270 0.67 -16.35 4.52
C THR A 270 1.07 -15.69 3.21
N THR A 271 0.75 -14.42 3.05
CA THR A 271 1.11 -13.60 1.89
C THR A 271 2.00 -12.45 2.33
N VAL A 272 2.93 -12.05 1.46
CA VAL A 272 3.82 -10.91 1.66
C VAL A 272 3.87 -10.13 0.35
N GLY A 273 3.65 -8.82 0.39
CA GLY A 273 3.65 -8.04 -0.84
C GLY A 273 3.01 -6.66 -0.77
N ASP A 274 2.66 -6.15 -1.95
CA ASP A 274 2.12 -4.81 -2.15
C ASP A 274 0.59 -4.78 -2.36
N CYS A 275 0.08 -3.71 -3.00
CA CYS A 275 -1.33 -3.54 -3.32
C CYS A 275 -1.93 -4.70 -4.11
N ASN A 276 -1.16 -5.34 -5.00
CA ASN A 276 -1.62 -6.52 -5.74
C ASN A 276 -1.75 -7.74 -4.83
N THR A 277 -1.10 -7.77 -3.67
CA THR A 277 -1.26 -8.85 -2.68
C THR A 277 -2.40 -8.56 -1.70
N THR A 278 -2.73 -7.28 -1.44
CA THR A 278 -3.88 -6.90 -0.60
C THR A 278 -5.23 -6.88 -1.30
N ALA A 279 -5.23 -6.90 -2.63
CA ALA A 279 -6.45 -6.75 -3.41
C ALA A 279 -7.47 -7.85 -3.07
N PRO A 280 -8.77 -7.52 -2.88
CA PRO A 280 -9.81 -8.52 -2.58
C PRO A 280 -9.99 -9.60 -3.66
N ALA A 281 -9.44 -9.40 -4.86
CA ALA A 281 -9.46 -10.40 -5.92
C ALA A 281 -8.36 -11.47 -5.76
N PHE A 282 -7.34 -11.23 -4.94
CA PHE A 282 -6.26 -12.18 -4.72
C PHE A 282 -6.56 -13.09 -3.53
N LEU A 283 -6.71 -14.39 -3.79
CA LEU A 283 -6.93 -15.50 -2.84
C LEU A 283 -8.21 -15.46 -1.97
N VAL A 284 -8.72 -14.29 -1.58
CA VAL A 284 -9.96 -14.12 -0.83
C VAL A 284 -11.16 -14.86 -1.43
N PRO A 285 -11.36 -14.94 -2.77
CA PRO A 285 -12.52 -15.64 -3.34
C PRO A 285 -12.64 -17.11 -2.88
N PHE A 286 -11.51 -17.78 -2.60
CA PHE A 286 -11.49 -19.16 -2.14
C PHE A 286 -12.00 -19.34 -0.70
N SER A 287 -11.94 -18.28 0.12
CA SER A 287 -12.51 -18.27 1.48
C SER A 287 -13.99 -17.89 1.51
N THR A 288 -14.44 -17.03 0.59
CA THR A 288 -15.84 -16.57 0.51
C THR A 288 -16.72 -17.51 -0.31
N GLY A 289 -16.12 -18.47 -1.01
CA GLY A 289 -16.81 -19.37 -1.93
C GLY A 289 -17.11 -18.74 -3.29
N TYR A 290 -16.53 -17.59 -3.61
CA TYR A 290 -16.76 -16.89 -4.87
C TYR A 290 -15.80 -17.34 -6.00
N TYR A 291 -15.72 -18.65 -6.20
CA TYR A 291 -14.86 -19.26 -7.20
C TYR A 291 -15.54 -20.41 -7.93
N ASP A 292 -15.06 -20.69 -9.14
CA ASP A 292 -15.36 -21.91 -9.88
C ASP A 292 -14.04 -22.44 -10.44
N LEU A 293 -13.69 -23.68 -10.08
CA LEU A 293 -12.42 -24.27 -10.47
C LEU A 293 -12.40 -24.77 -11.92
N GLY A 294 -13.58 -24.91 -12.56
CA GLY A 294 -13.69 -25.38 -13.94
C GLY A 294 -12.85 -26.64 -14.21
N PRO A 295 -11.91 -26.62 -15.18
CA PRO A 295 -11.07 -27.77 -15.50
C PRO A 295 -10.02 -28.09 -14.42
N TYR A 296 -9.83 -27.21 -13.43
CA TYR A 296 -8.86 -27.36 -12.34
C TYR A 296 -9.49 -27.89 -11.04
N ALA A 297 -10.61 -28.61 -11.12
CA ALA A 297 -11.32 -29.15 -9.95
C ALA A 297 -10.45 -30.01 -9.00
N TYR A 298 -9.31 -30.55 -9.46
CA TYR A 298 -8.36 -31.26 -8.61
C TYR A 298 -7.75 -30.37 -7.50
N LEU A 299 -7.71 -29.05 -7.71
CA LEU A 299 -7.21 -28.06 -6.74
C LEU A 299 -8.13 -27.86 -5.54
N GLN A 300 -9.36 -28.40 -5.55
CA GLN A 300 -10.28 -28.29 -4.40
C GLN A 300 -9.63 -28.79 -3.11
N SER A 301 -8.93 -29.92 -3.19
CA SER A 301 -8.28 -30.50 -2.03
C SER A 301 -7.14 -29.63 -1.46
N THR A 302 -6.56 -28.73 -2.26
CA THR A 302 -5.57 -27.74 -1.83
C THR A 302 -6.26 -26.58 -1.10
N ILE A 303 -7.40 -26.13 -1.62
CA ILE A 303 -8.24 -25.14 -0.94
C ILE A 303 -8.65 -25.66 0.45
N ASP A 304 -9.14 -26.90 0.51
CA ASP A 304 -9.55 -27.54 1.76
C ASP A 304 -8.38 -27.70 2.74
N PHE A 305 -7.16 -27.96 2.23
CA PHE A 305 -5.96 -28.16 3.06
C PHE A 305 -5.45 -26.88 3.72
N PHE A 306 -5.50 -25.74 3.02
CA PHE A 306 -5.03 -24.46 3.55
C PHE A 306 -6.14 -23.62 4.20
N GLY A 307 -7.40 -23.92 3.90
CA GLY A 307 -8.59 -23.43 4.59
C GLY A 307 -8.56 -21.92 4.87
N ASP A 308 -8.53 -21.57 6.15
CA ASP A 308 -8.65 -20.18 6.61
C ASP A 308 -7.53 -19.25 6.10
N SER A 309 -6.39 -19.78 5.62
CA SER A 309 -5.31 -18.95 5.06
C SER A 309 -5.76 -18.09 3.88
N PHE A 310 -6.73 -18.53 3.08
CA PHE A 310 -7.22 -17.76 1.92
C PHE A 310 -7.94 -16.46 2.29
N GLY A 311 -8.54 -16.39 3.49
CA GLY A 311 -9.28 -15.21 3.96
C GLY A 311 -8.48 -14.34 4.93
N ARG A 312 -7.23 -14.68 5.22
CA ARG A 312 -6.44 -14.01 6.27
C ARG A 312 -5.80 -12.73 5.73
N SER A 313 -6.06 -11.60 6.38
CA SER A 313 -5.35 -10.35 6.13
C SER A 313 -3.94 -10.40 6.71
N SER A 314 -2.93 -10.43 5.85
CA SER A 314 -1.51 -10.41 6.24
C SER A 314 -1.09 -9.03 6.74
N GLN A 315 -0.30 -8.97 7.82
CA GLN A 315 0.35 -7.73 8.23
C GLN A 315 1.49 -7.35 7.28
N ALA A 316 2.09 -8.33 6.60
CA ALA A 316 3.19 -8.13 5.66
C ALA A 316 2.73 -7.94 4.20
N ALA A 317 1.43 -7.68 4.00
CA ALA A 317 0.88 -7.23 2.72
C ALA A 317 0.14 -5.91 2.92
N HIS A 318 0.60 -4.85 2.27
CA HIS A 318 -0.05 -3.54 2.35
C HIS A 318 0.05 -2.75 1.05
N VAL A 319 -0.93 -1.89 0.80
CA VAL A 319 -0.86 -0.89 -0.28
C VAL A 319 0.37 -0.01 -0.07
N GLY A 320 1.19 0.13 -1.13
CA GLY A 320 2.40 0.95 -1.15
C GLY A 320 3.66 0.28 -0.60
N PHE A 321 3.58 -0.96 -0.10
CA PHE A 321 4.78 -1.67 0.36
C PHE A 321 5.74 -2.01 -0.79
N ASN A 322 7.03 -1.91 -0.48
CA ASN A 322 8.14 -2.47 -1.25
C ASN A 322 8.92 -3.44 -0.35
N THR A 323 9.93 -4.12 -0.89
CA THR A 323 10.69 -5.14 -0.15
C THR A 323 11.38 -4.62 1.12
N MET A 324 11.80 -3.35 1.16
CA MET A 324 12.42 -2.79 2.37
C MET A 324 11.43 -2.59 3.52
N MET A 325 10.19 -2.19 3.20
CA MET A 325 9.21 -1.78 4.23
C MET A 325 8.80 -2.95 5.12
N VAL A 326 8.74 -4.17 4.59
CA VAL A 326 8.37 -5.35 5.39
C VAL A 326 9.45 -5.76 6.40
N LEU A 327 10.69 -5.34 6.18
CA LEU A 327 11.83 -5.59 7.07
C LEU A 327 11.91 -4.56 8.20
N ASP A 328 11.25 -3.41 8.06
CA ASP A 328 11.35 -2.29 8.99
C ASP A 328 10.23 -2.30 10.04
N SER A 329 10.62 -2.35 11.32
CA SER A 329 9.71 -2.26 12.46
C SER A 329 8.92 -0.95 12.54
N GLY A 330 9.38 0.12 11.90
CA GLY A 330 8.67 1.40 11.84
C GLY A 330 7.32 1.34 11.12
N TRP A 331 7.11 0.31 10.30
CA TRP A 331 5.85 0.06 9.57
C TRP A 331 4.98 -1.01 10.23
N ALA A 332 5.44 -1.62 11.32
CA ALA A 332 4.70 -2.66 12.00
C ALA A 332 3.48 -2.09 12.73
N ASN A 333 2.33 -2.74 12.57
CA ASN A 333 1.10 -2.30 13.20
C ASN A 333 1.15 -2.56 14.72
N PRO A 334 1.18 -1.53 15.59
CA PRO A 334 1.34 -1.71 17.03
C PRO A 334 0.12 -2.37 17.71
N GLN A 335 -1.00 -2.53 16.99
CA GLN A 335 -2.14 -3.31 17.48
C GLN A 335 -1.85 -4.81 17.52
N TRP A 336 -1.00 -5.31 16.61
CA TRP A 336 -0.77 -6.74 16.41
C TRP A 336 0.70 -7.16 16.59
N CYS A 337 1.61 -6.23 16.34
CA CYS A 337 3.05 -6.45 16.36
C CYS A 337 3.68 -6.01 17.68
N GLU A 338 4.72 -6.72 18.10
CA GLU A 338 5.46 -6.38 19.31
C GLU A 338 6.37 -5.16 19.08
N PRO A 339 6.68 -4.35 20.11
CA PRO A 339 7.59 -3.22 19.97
C PRO A 339 8.97 -3.62 19.41
N GLY A 340 9.36 -3.03 18.29
CA GLY A 340 10.64 -3.31 17.62
C GLY A 340 10.63 -4.56 16.72
N GLU A 341 9.49 -5.23 16.60
CA GLU A 341 9.30 -6.35 15.67
C GLU A 341 9.12 -5.80 14.24
N SER A 342 9.84 -6.35 13.26
CA SER A 342 9.60 -6.03 11.84
C SER A 342 8.20 -6.49 11.41
N VAL A 343 7.67 -5.92 10.33
CA VAL A 343 6.39 -6.36 9.77
C VAL A 343 6.40 -7.85 9.39
N LEU A 344 7.50 -8.33 8.78
CA LEU A 344 7.65 -9.71 8.34
C LEU A 344 7.67 -10.70 9.52
N TRP A 345 8.47 -10.42 10.56
CA TRP A 345 8.50 -11.24 11.77
C TRP A 345 7.16 -11.27 12.49
N CYS A 346 6.50 -10.11 12.58
CA CYS A 346 5.15 -10.00 13.14
C CYS A 346 4.16 -10.90 12.40
N GLU A 347 4.17 -10.87 11.07
CA GLU A 347 3.30 -11.71 10.26
C GLU A 347 3.59 -13.21 10.47
N TYR A 348 4.86 -13.61 10.49
CA TYR A 348 5.22 -15.02 10.71
C TYR A 348 4.85 -15.52 12.10
N ARG A 349 5.07 -14.72 13.14
CA ARG A 349 4.61 -15.03 14.50
C ARG A 349 3.08 -15.16 14.58
N LEU A 350 2.35 -14.27 13.91
CA LEU A 350 0.88 -14.26 13.97
C LEU A 350 0.22 -15.35 13.10
N SER A 351 0.85 -15.74 11.99
CA SER A 351 0.30 -16.75 11.07
C SER A 351 0.70 -18.16 11.44
N GLU A 352 1.91 -18.34 11.98
CA GLU A 352 2.57 -19.64 12.16
C GLU A 352 2.56 -20.43 10.84
N ALA A 353 2.67 -19.73 9.70
CA ALA A 353 2.53 -20.31 8.37
C ALA A 353 3.74 -21.16 7.99
N SER A 354 3.50 -22.29 7.33
CA SER A 354 4.56 -23.12 6.73
C SER A 354 5.01 -22.61 5.36
N VAL A 355 4.21 -21.77 4.70
CA VAL A 355 4.47 -21.22 3.37
C VAL A 355 4.23 -19.72 3.36
N ALA A 356 5.09 -18.94 2.71
CA ALA A 356 4.88 -17.52 2.44
C ALA A 356 4.84 -17.28 0.93
N ILE A 357 3.71 -16.80 0.41
CA ILE A 357 3.58 -16.38 -0.99
C ILE A 357 4.03 -14.92 -1.10
N ILE A 358 5.16 -14.68 -1.75
CA ILE A 358 5.85 -13.39 -1.77
C ILE A 358 5.84 -12.83 -3.18
N MET A 359 5.21 -11.67 -3.37
CA MET A 359 5.28 -10.91 -4.62
C MET A 359 5.46 -9.42 -4.34
N PHE A 360 6.55 -8.89 -4.89
CA PHE A 360 6.91 -7.48 -4.92
C PHE A 360 7.36 -7.13 -6.33
N GLY A 361 7.37 -5.84 -6.66
CA GLY A 361 7.87 -5.38 -7.94
C GLY A 361 7.39 -4.00 -8.30
N VAL A 362 6.09 -3.72 -8.15
CA VAL A 362 5.53 -2.51 -8.74
C VAL A 362 6.06 -1.26 -8.04
N ASN A 363 5.98 -1.23 -6.71
CA ASN A 363 6.54 -0.13 -5.92
C ASN A 363 8.08 -0.15 -5.94
N ASP A 364 8.69 -1.32 -6.09
CA ASP A 364 10.14 -1.51 -6.13
C ASP A 364 10.75 -0.91 -7.40
N VAL A 365 10.09 -1.11 -8.56
CA VAL A 365 10.46 -0.44 -9.82
C VAL A 365 10.40 1.07 -9.68
N LEU A 366 9.41 1.59 -8.96
CA LEU A 366 9.24 3.04 -8.78
C LEU A 366 10.19 3.66 -7.74
N HIS A 367 10.65 2.89 -6.75
CA HIS A 367 11.28 3.47 -5.56
C HIS A 367 12.65 2.91 -5.17
N LEU A 368 13.04 1.72 -5.65
CA LEU A 368 14.28 1.07 -5.25
C LEU A 368 15.26 0.95 -6.42
N THR A 369 16.56 0.88 -6.17
CA THR A 369 17.51 0.42 -7.18
C THR A 369 17.49 -1.11 -7.27
N PRO A 370 17.94 -1.73 -8.38
CA PRO A 370 18.10 -3.18 -8.46
C PRO A 370 18.91 -3.77 -7.30
N ASP A 371 20.03 -3.13 -6.92
CA ASP A 371 20.85 -3.58 -5.79
C ASP A 371 20.10 -3.55 -4.45
N THR A 372 19.30 -2.50 -4.21
CA THR A 372 18.50 -2.40 -2.98
C THR A 372 17.38 -3.44 -2.96
N TYR A 373 16.74 -3.68 -4.10
CA TYR A 373 15.73 -4.72 -4.25
C TYR A 373 16.33 -6.12 -4.02
N GLU A 374 17.49 -6.43 -4.61
CA GLU A 374 18.17 -7.70 -4.40
C GLU A 374 18.49 -7.94 -2.92
N ASN A 375 19.14 -6.98 -2.27
CA ASN A 375 19.56 -7.13 -0.88
C ASN A 375 18.36 -7.35 0.06
N SER A 376 17.30 -6.56 -0.10
CA SER A 376 16.09 -6.70 0.72
C SER A 376 15.32 -7.99 0.41
N LEU A 377 15.24 -8.41 -0.86
CA LEU A 377 14.60 -9.69 -1.21
C LEU A 377 15.35 -10.89 -0.64
N ARG A 378 16.70 -10.85 -0.66
CA ARG A 378 17.54 -11.88 -0.01
C ARG A 378 17.26 -11.95 1.49
N GLU A 379 17.18 -10.80 2.16
CA GLU A 379 16.90 -10.74 3.59
C GLU A 379 15.49 -11.27 3.93
N ILE A 380 14.47 -10.94 3.13
CA ILE A 380 13.12 -11.54 3.26
C ILE A 380 13.20 -13.07 3.15
N VAL A 381 13.91 -13.60 2.16
CA VAL A 381 14.05 -15.05 1.95
C VAL A 381 14.78 -15.70 3.12
N GLU A 382 15.88 -15.12 3.59
CA GLU A 382 16.64 -15.60 4.74
C GLU A 382 15.78 -15.64 6.01
N TRP A 383 15.07 -14.55 6.32
CA TRP A 383 14.21 -14.50 7.50
C TRP A 383 13.04 -15.48 7.41
N SER A 384 12.51 -15.71 6.21
CA SER A 384 11.49 -16.74 5.98
C SER A 384 12.04 -18.13 6.30
N ILE A 385 13.23 -18.45 5.78
CA ILE A 385 13.90 -19.73 6.03
C ILE A 385 14.24 -19.90 7.52
N ASP A 386 14.71 -18.85 8.19
CA ASP A 386 15.05 -18.87 9.62
C ASP A 386 13.80 -19.04 10.50
N HIS A 387 12.64 -18.55 10.05
CA HIS A 387 11.35 -18.85 10.67
C HIS A 387 10.83 -20.26 10.31
N GLY A 388 11.53 -20.97 9.43
CA GLY A 388 11.12 -22.22 8.80
C GLY A 388 9.79 -22.14 8.06
N THR A 389 9.57 -21.01 7.41
CA THR A 389 8.50 -20.76 6.45
C THR A 389 9.09 -20.89 5.06
N ILE A 390 8.52 -21.73 4.20
CA ILE A 390 8.98 -21.89 2.81
C ILE A 390 8.64 -20.60 2.04
N PRO A 391 9.60 -19.78 1.61
CA PRO A 391 9.32 -18.62 0.79
C PRO A 391 9.04 -19.09 -0.64
N VAL A 392 7.90 -18.71 -1.19
CA VAL A 392 7.54 -18.90 -2.60
C VAL A 392 7.61 -17.53 -3.25
N LEU A 393 8.64 -17.31 -4.06
CA LEU A 393 8.80 -16.06 -4.77
C LEU A 393 7.90 -16.04 -6.00
N SER A 394 7.47 -14.86 -6.41
CA SER A 394 6.80 -14.63 -7.69
C SER A 394 7.46 -13.46 -8.39
N THR A 395 7.78 -13.64 -9.67
CA THR A 395 7.97 -12.48 -10.57
C THR A 395 6.66 -11.69 -10.66
N PHE A 396 6.69 -10.47 -11.15
CA PHE A 396 5.51 -9.61 -11.33
C PHE A 396 5.33 -9.20 -12.79
N SER A 397 4.12 -8.76 -13.16
CA SER A 397 3.83 -8.27 -14.51
C SER A 397 4.04 -6.75 -14.61
N TRP A 398 4.20 -6.27 -15.83
CA TRP A 398 4.38 -4.86 -16.16
C TRP A 398 3.57 -4.54 -17.42
N ALA A 399 2.91 -3.37 -17.43
CA ALA A 399 2.03 -2.99 -18.53
C ALA A 399 2.83 -2.79 -19.83
N ASP A 400 2.21 -3.12 -20.96
CA ASP A 400 2.85 -2.95 -22.27
C ASP A 400 3.02 -1.45 -22.58
N GLY A 401 4.20 -1.07 -23.05
CA GLY A 401 4.56 0.33 -23.30
C GLY A 401 4.69 1.22 -22.04
N ALA A 402 4.56 0.67 -20.83
CA ALA A 402 4.77 1.43 -19.60
C ALA A 402 6.25 1.79 -19.38
N PRO A 403 6.55 2.94 -18.74
CA PRO A 403 7.93 3.35 -18.46
C PRO A 403 8.65 2.33 -17.58
N TYR A 404 9.99 2.38 -17.54
CA TYR A 404 10.83 1.54 -16.68
C TYR A 404 10.81 0.03 -17.00
N LEU A 405 10.39 -0.38 -18.20
CA LEU A 405 10.38 -1.79 -18.62
C LEU A 405 11.72 -2.51 -18.36
N ASN A 406 12.86 -1.88 -18.71
CA ASN A 406 14.18 -2.47 -18.46
C ASN A 406 14.39 -2.79 -16.97
N LYS A 407 14.04 -1.86 -16.07
CA LYS A 407 14.16 -2.05 -14.63
C LYS A 407 13.21 -3.12 -14.12
N ALA A 408 11.97 -3.17 -14.62
CA ALA A 408 11.02 -4.22 -14.27
C ALA A 408 11.56 -5.62 -14.65
N LEU A 409 12.14 -5.75 -15.84
CA LEU A 409 12.81 -6.98 -16.29
C LEU A 409 14.02 -7.32 -15.40
N GLN A 410 14.87 -6.34 -15.07
CA GLN A 410 16.00 -6.54 -14.15
C GLN A 410 15.55 -7.05 -12.78
N LEU A 411 14.50 -6.48 -12.19
CA LEU A 411 13.99 -6.93 -10.90
C LEU A 411 13.45 -8.36 -10.99
N ASN A 412 12.72 -8.72 -12.04
CA ASN A 412 12.26 -10.09 -12.25
C ASN A 412 13.44 -11.09 -12.41
N VAL A 413 14.51 -10.70 -13.11
CA VAL A 413 15.75 -11.52 -13.19
C VAL A 413 16.36 -11.71 -11.80
N ILE A 414 16.46 -10.64 -11.01
CA ILE A 414 16.92 -10.72 -9.61
C ILE A 414 16.04 -11.67 -8.79
N THR A 415 14.71 -11.61 -8.92
CA THR A 415 13.79 -12.52 -8.22
C THR A 415 14.11 -13.98 -8.55
N VAL A 416 14.35 -14.29 -9.82
CA VAL A 416 14.74 -15.63 -10.28
C VAL A 416 16.08 -16.05 -9.71
N GLU A 417 17.08 -15.18 -9.75
CA GLU A 417 18.43 -15.47 -9.26
C GLU A 417 18.45 -15.69 -7.75
N VAL A 418 17.69 -14.89 -6.99
CA VAL A 418 17.50 -15.11 -5.55
C VAL A 418 16.81 -16.45 -5.31
N ALA A 419 15.72 -16.77 -6.02
CA ALA A 419 15.05 -18.06 -5.87
C ALA A 419 16.00 -19.24 -6.11
N ARG A 420 16.81 -19.17 -7.18
CA ARG A 420 17.83 -20.18 -7.52
C ARG A 420 18.94 -20.26 -6.47
N ALA A 421 19.42 -19.12 -5.96
CA ALA A 421 20.49 -19.07 -4.97
C ALA A 421 20.11 -19.74 -3.64
N TYR A 422 18.86 -19.54 -3.20
CA TYR A 422 18.34 -20.18 -1.99
C TYR A 422 17.64 -21.51 -2.27
N ASP A 423 17.54 -21.95 -3.52
CA ASP A 423 16.82 -23.17 -3.95
C ASP A 423 15.40 -23.23 -3.35
N VAL A 424 14.67 -22.13 -3.53
CA VAL A 424 13.27 -21.95 -3.08
C VAL A 424 12.31 -21.85 -4.27
N PRO A 425 11.03 -22.22 -4.11
CA PRO A 425 10.06 -22.18 -5.21
C PRO A 425 9.87 -20.78 -5.80
N LEU A 426 9.73 -20.70 -7.12
CA LEU A 426 9.43 -19.48 -7.87
C LEU A 426 8.24 -19.71 -8.81
N ILE A 427 7.28 -18.78 -8.79
CA ILE A 427 6.24 -18.65 -9.81
C ILE A 427 6.70 -17.60 -10.84
N ASN A 428 6.92 -18.01 -12.10
CA ASN A 428 7.20 -17.06 -13.18
C ASN A 428 5.90 -16.51 -13.76
N PHE A 429 5.22 -15.68 -12.95
CA PHE A 429 4.00 -14.99 -13.34
C PHE A 429 4.22 -14.02 -14.50
N TRP A 430 5.41 -13.39 -14.62
CA TRP A 430 5.73 -12.51 -15.75
C TRP A 430 5.57 -13.22 -17.08
N LEU A 431 6.14 -14.43 -17.21
CA LEU A 431 6.05 -15.22 -18.43
C LEU A 431 4.61 -15.65 -18.73
N ALA A 432 3.90 -16.13 -17.71
CA ALA A 432 2.50 -16.54 -17.88
C ALA A 432 1.59 -15.37 -18.26
N ALA A 433 1.95 -14.15 -17.84
CA ALA A 433 1.15 -12.96 -18.05
C ALA A 433 1.27 -12.37 -19.47
N GLN A 434 2.32 -12.72 -20.23
CA GLN A 434 2.61 -12.08 -21.54
C GLN A 434 1.51 -12.28 -22.60
N GLU A 435 0.70 -13.34 -22.50
CA GLU A 435 -0.38 -13.60 -23.46
C GLU A 435 -1.69 -12.88 -23.10
N LEU A 436 -1.76 -12.26 -21.92
CA LEU A 436 -2.96 -11.56 -21.46
C LEU A 436 -3.05 -10.17 -22.11
N PRO A 437 -4.26 -9.61 -22.26
CA PRO A 437 -4.43 -8.20 -22.62
C PRO A 437 -3.62 -7.31 -21.68
N ASN A 438 -2.78 -6.44 -22.25
CA ASN A 438 -1.88 -5.55 -21.51
C ASN A 438 -1.04 -6.29 -20.44
N ASN A 439 -0.57 -7.50 -20.75
CA ASN A 439 0.16 -8.37 -19.84
C ASN A 439 -0.59 -8.63 -18.52
N GLY A 440 -1.92 -8.60 -18.54
CA GLY A 440 -2.75 -8.80 -17.34
C GLY A 440 -2.82 -7.58 -16.41
N MET A 441 -2.43 -6.39 -16.88
CA MET A 441 -2.47 -5.13 -16.14
C MET A 441 -3.69 -4.30 -16.54
N MET A 442 -4.39 -3.70 -15.57
CA MET A 442 -5.48 -2.73 -15.86
C MET A 442 -5.02 -1.28 -15.92
N ASP A 443 -3.92 -0.98 -15.23
CA ASP A 443 -3.22 0.30 -15.22
C ASP A 443 -1.72 0.01 -15.04
N ASP A 444 -0.90 1.05 -14.88
CA ASP A 444 0.55 0.91 -14.78
C ASP A 444 1.01 0.13 -13.53
N THR A 445 0.12 -0.09 -12.56
CA THR A 445 0.45 -0.60 -11.23
C THR A 445 -0.38 -1.78 -10.73
N HIS A 446 -1.58 -2.00 -11.27
CA HIS A 446 -2.52 -3.01 -10.79
C HIS A 446 -2.86 -4.08 -11.83
N LEU A 447 -3.02 -5.31 -11.35
CA LEU A 447 -3.52 -6.42 -12.14
C LEU A 447 -4.99 -6.24 -12.52
N SER A 448 -5.36 -6.74 -13.69
CA SER A 448 -6.73 -6.70 -14.19
C SER A 448 -7.63 -7.69 -13.45
N TYR A 449 -8.85 -7.25 -13.17
CA TYR A 449 -9.87 -8.05 -12.48
C TYR A 449 -10.59 -9.01 -13.42
N GLY A 450 -10.99 -10.16 -12.86
CA GLY A 450 -12.01 -11.01 -13.47
C GLY A 450 -13.37 -10.33 -13.48
N SER A 451 -14.30 -10.91 -14.23
CA SER A 451 -15.71 -10.54 -14.25
C SER A 451 -16.55 -11.67 -13.66
N PRO A 452 -17.30 -11.43 -12.58
CA PRO A 452 -17.38 -10.19 -11.80
C PRO A 452 -16.10 -9.90 -10.97
N PRO A 453 -15.81 -8.63 -10.62
CA PRO A 453 -14.65 -8.28 -9.81
C PRO A 453 -14.64 -8.99 -8.46
N GLY A 454 -13.46 -9.43 -8.00
CA GLY A 454 -13.33 -10.15 -6.73
C GLY A 454 -13.77 -11.62 -6.79
N SER A 455 -13.93 -12.20 -7.98
CA SER A 455 -14.16 -13.63 -8.16
C SER A 455 -12.90 -14.36 -8.66
N ALA A 456 -12.85 -15.68 -8.48
CA ALA A 456 -11.85 -16.55 -9.08
C ALA A 456 -12.54 -17.63 -9.93
N LEU A 457 -12.93 -17.27 -11.14
CA LEU A 457 -13.62 -18.17 -12.09
C LEU A 457 -12.62 -18.67 -13.13
N PHE A 458 -12.38 -19.97 -13.20
CA PHE A 458 -11.49 -20.60 -14.18
C PHE A 458 -12.30 -21.16 -15.36
N ASP A 459 -13.05 -20.28 -16.02
CA ASP A 459 -13.89 -20.57 -17.19
C ASP A 459 -13.33 -20.00 -18.49
N GLY A 460 -12.02 -19.67 -18.50
CA GLY A 460 -11.31 -18.98 -19.57
C GLY A 460 -10.82 -17.59 -19.15
N GLN A 461 -11.30 -17.06 -18.02
CA GLN A 461 -10.84 -15.76 -17.52
C GLN A 461 -9.39 -15.74 -17.08
N GLU A 462 -8.80 -16.88 -16.75
CA GLU A 462 -7.36 -17.07 -16.50
C GLU A 462 -6.49 -16.70 -17.71
N ALA A 463 -7.06 -16.60 -18.91
CA ALA A 463 -6.38 -16.10 -20.11
C ALA A 463 -6.62 -14.60 -20.39
N THR A 464 -7.37 -13.90 -19.53
CA THR A 464 -7.73 -12.48 -19.75
C THR A 464 -7.60 -11.57 -18.52
N SER A 465 -7.55 -12.13 -17.30
CA SER A 465 -7.41 -11.40 -16.05
C SER A 465 -6.11 -11.74 -15.32
N GLY A 466 -5.35 -10.72 -14.93
CA GLY A 466 -4.12 -10.87 -14.16
C GLY A 466 -4.38 -11.52 -12.79
N PHE A 467 -5.41 -11.09 -12.06
CA PHE A 467 -5.76 -11.70 -10.77
C PHE A 467 -6.21 -13.16 -10.91
N THR A 468 -7.05 -13.48 -11.89
CA THR A 468 -7.52 -14.85 -12.12
C THR A 468 -6.34 -15.77 -12.47
N LEU A 469 -5.45 -15.36 -13.38
CA LEU A 469 -4.25 -16.13 -13.69
C LEU A 469 -3.36 -16.32 -12.45
N ARG A 470 -3.08 -15.24 -11.71
CA ARG A 470 -2.22 -15.29 -10.53
C ARG A 470 -2.80 -16.24 -9.47
N ASN A 471 -4.10 -16.21 -9.23
CA ASN A 471 -4.79 -17.12 -8.32
C ASN A 471 -4.60 -18.60 -8.75
N LEU A 472 -4.74 -18.90 -10.05
CA LEU A 472 -4.52 -20.25 -10.58
C LEU A 472 -3.09 -20.74 -10.33
N LEU A 473 -2.09 -19.93 -10.65
CA LEU A 473 -0.68 -20.31 -10.48
C LEU A 473 -0.30 -20.50 -9.01
N VAL A 474 -0.83 -19.65 -8.12
CA VAL A 474 -0.63 -19.81 -6.67
C VAL A 474 -1.29 -21.09 -6.17
N LEU A 475 -2.52 -21.40 -6.57
CA LEU A 475 -3.18 -22.66 -6.18
C LEU A 475 -2.42 -23.89 -6.67
N GLN A 476 -1.93 -23.88 -7.92
CA GLN A 476 -1.12 -24.98 -8.46
C GLN A 476 0.20 -25.14 -7.70
N THR A 477 0.84 -24.04 -7.32
CA THR A 477 2.08 -24.07 -6.53
C THR A 477 1.84 -24.56 -5.11
N LEU A 478 0.76 -24.12 -4.47
CA LEU A 478 0.33 -24.61 -3.16
C LEU A 478 0.00 -26.12 -3.20
N ASP A 479 -0.60 -26.61 -4.29
CA ASP A 479 -0.85 -28.04 -4.49
C ASP A 479 0.46 -28.84 -4.59
N LEU A 480 1.43 -28.35 -5.36
CA LEU A 480 2.76 -28.96 -5.46
C LEU A 480 3.47 -29.02 -4.09
N LEU A 481 3.42 -27.94 -3.32
CA LEU A 481 4.00 -27.89 -1.97
C LEU A 481 3.30 -28.84 -1.00
N ARG A 482 1.97 -28.87 -1.04
CA ARG A 482 1.17 -29.81 -0.25
C ARG A 482 1.59 -31.25 -0.52
N ILE A 483 1.75 -31.63 -1.79
CA ILE A 483 2.08 -33.01 -2.19
C ILE A 483 3.54 -33.36 -1.88
N HIS A 484 4.48 -32.42 -2.09
CA HIS A 484 5.91 -32.73 -2.12
C HIS A 484 6.73 -32.24 -0.92
N ALA A 485 6.24 -31.25 -0.17
CA ALA A 485 6.96 -30.63 0.95
C ALA A 485 6.25 -30.77 2.30
N LEU A 486 4.91 -30.69 2.34
CA LEU A 486 4.13 -30.55 3.58
C LEU A 486 3.47 -31.86 4.06
N ASN A 487 3.29 -32.85 3.17
CA ASN A 487 2.72 -34.17 3.48
C ASN A 487 3.74 -35.22 3.96
#